data_AF-A0A7Z1PN24-F1
#
_entry.id   AF-A0A7Z1PN24-F1
#
_cell.length_a   1.000
_cell.length_b   1.000
_cell.length_c   1.000
_cell.angle_alpha   90.00
_cell.angle_beta   90.00
_cell.angle_gamma   90.00
#
_symmetry.space_group_name_H-M   'P 1'
#
loop_
_entity.id
_entity.type
_entity.pdbx_description
1 polymer ?
#
loop_
_entity_poly.entity_id
_entity_poly.type
_entity_poly.pdbx_seq_one_letter_code
_entity_poly.pdbx_strand_id
1 'polypeptide(L)'
;MTTDLLNGITLVRRDSDEWHLMWSALGEHKANRALSQPTVAEHFSEAWEYMETREVRTFGLRKRYFHFFRHRMHPTGGVNYRIRIPASQGFDSATLKVIFTL
;
A
#
# COMPACT_ATOMS: atom_id res chain seq x y z
N MET A 1 -27.69 -17.74 4.18
CA MET A 1 -26.66 -18.21 3.23
C MET A 1 -25.56 -17.17 3.25
N THR A 2 -24.49 -17.43 4.00
CA THR A 2 -23.30 -16.59 4.05
C THR A 2 -22.58 -16.79 2.73
N THR A 3 -22.63 -15.80 1.85
CA THR A 3 -21.75 -15.73 0.70
C THR A 3 -20.32 -15.68 1.23
N ASP A 4 -19.61 -16.80 1.15
CA ASP A 4 -18.15 -16.83 1.06
C ASP A 4 -17.76 -16.10 -0.24
N LEU A 5 -17.88 -14.78 -0.22
CA LEU A 5 -17.38 -13.88 -1.24
C LEU A 5 -15.88 -14.06 -1.23
N LEU A 6 -15.33 -14.52 -2.34
CA LEU A 6 -13.90 -14.43 -2.65
C LEU A 6 -13.37 -13.10 -2.08
N ASN A 7 -12.51 -13.18 -1.06
CA ASN A 7 -11.91 -12.00 -0.42
C ASN A 7 -10.94 -11.36 -1.41
N GLY A 8 -11.47 -10.61 -2.36
CA GLY A 8 -10.69 -9.90 -3.36
C GLY A 8 -9.93 -8.75 -2.71
N ILE A 9 -8.64 -8.64 -2.99
CA ILE A 9 -7.85 -7.46 -2.65
C ILE A 9 -7.97 -6.45 -3.78
N THR A 10 -8.04 -5.16 -3.45
CA THR A 10 -8.03 -4.11 -4.49
C THR A 10 -6.64 -3.51 -4.62
N LEU A 11 -6.11 -3.46 -5.85
CA LEU A 11 -4.81 -2.88 -6.16
C LEU A 11 -4.95 -1.72 -7.14
N VAL A 12 -4.09 -0.73 -6.96
CA VAL A 12 -3.86 0.29 -7.99
C VAL A 12 -3.29 -0.38 -9.24
N ARG A 13 -3.75 0.06 -10.41
CA ARG A 13 -3.20 -0.41 -11.69
C ARG A 13 -1.70 -0.09 -11.74
N ARG A 14 -0.87 -1.10 -12.06
CA ARG A 14 0.58 -0.88 -12.29
C ARG A 14 0.80 0.22 -13.33
N ASP A 15 1.82 1.03 -13.08
CA ASP A 15 2.26 2.15 -13.92
C ASP A 15 1.19 3.24 -14.18
N SER A 16 0.20 3.36 -13.29
CA SER A 16 -0.65 4.55 -13.24
C SER A 16 0.03 5.69 -12.47
N ASP A 17 -0.50 6.90 -12.60
CA ASP A 17 -0.02 8.04 -11.80
C ASP A 17 -0.08 7.73 -10.29
N GLU A 18 -1.19 7.15 -9.82
CA GLU A 18 -1.32 6.75 -8.42
C GLU A 18 -0.27 5.71 -8.00
N TRP A 19 0.06 4.77 -8.88
CA TRP A 19 1.10 3.78 -8.62
C TRP A 19 2.44 4.46 -8.35
N HIS A 20 2.82 5.41 -9.21
CA HIS A 20 4.06 6.16 -9.03
C HIS A 20 4.02 7.05 -7.77
N LEU A 21 2.90 7.72 -7.50
CA LEU A 21 2.73 8.57 -6.33
C LEU A 21 2.82 7.77 -5.01
N MET A 22 2.17 6.60 -4.92
CA MET A 22 2.21 5.79 -3.69
C MET A 22 3.62 5.26 -3.41
N TRP A 23 4.37 4.86 -4.44
CA TRP A 23 5.75 4.41 -4.28
C TRP A 23 6.68 5.57 -3.92
N SER A 24 6.52 6.75 -4.54
CA SER A 24 7.28 7.94 -4.16
C SER A 24 7.04 8.32 -2.69
N ALA A 25 5.78 8.36 -2.26
CA ALA A 25 5.41 8.67 -0.88
C ALA A 25 5.91 7.61 0.11
N LEU A 26 5.98 6.33 -0.28
CA LEU A 26 6.61 5.30 0.52
C LEU A 26 8.11 5.58 0.70
N GLY A 27 8.82 5.95 -0.37
CA GLY A 27 10.25 6.29 -0.31
C GLY A 27 10.55 7.50 0.61
N GLU A 28 9.66 8.49 0.63
CA GLU A 28 9.79 9.67 1.49
C GLU A 28 9.42 9.42 2.96
N HIS A 29 8.83 8.26 3.27
CA HIS A 29 8.41 7.93 4.62
C HIS A 29 9.61 7.96 5.60
N LYS A 30 9.39 8.48 6.82
CA LYS A 30 10.44 8.67 7.83
C LYS A 30 11.28 7.42 8.13
N ALA A 31 10.69 6.23 8.00
CA ALA A 31 11.38 4.95 8.19
C ALA A 31 12.41 4.65 7.09
N ASN A 32 12.20 5.21 5.90
CA ASN A 32 12.95 4.91 4.68
C ASN A 32 13.96 6.01 4.34
N ARG A 33 13.81 7.23 4.89
CA ARG A 33 14.66 8.40 4.60
C ARG A 33 16.16 8.16 4.80
N ALA A 34 16.56 7.28 5.73
CA ALA A 34 17.96 6.99 6.01
C ALA A 34 18.54 5.83 5.16
N LEU A 35 17.74 5.22 4.29
CA LEU A 35 18.15 4.08 3.47
C LEU A 35 18.75 4.55 2.14
N SER A 36 19.68 3.77 1.60
CA SER A 36 20.31 4.04 0.29
C SER A 36 19.31 3.94 -0.87
N GLN A 37 18.34 3.03 -0.78
CA GLN A 37 17.24 2.87 -1.72
C GLN A 37 15.90 2.85 -0.96
N PRO A 38 15.33 4.02 -0.63
CA PRO A 38 14.18 4.13 0.27
C PRO A 38 12.91 3.40 -0.17
N THR A 39 12.65 3.33 -1.48
CA THR A 39 11.47 2.68 -2.06
C THR A 39 11.56 1.17 -2.12
N VAL A 40 12.77 0.62 -2.16
CA VAL A 40 13.01 -0.83 -2.13
C VAL A 40 13.14 -1.30 -0.68
N ALA A 41 13.94 -0.56 0.10
CA ALA A 41 14.36 -0.89 1.46
C ALA A 41 15.01 -2.28 1.57
N GLU A 42 15.76 -2.70 0.54
CA GLU A 42 16.31 -4.05 0.45
C GLU A 42 17.11 -4.43 1.69
N HIS A 43 16.73 -5.54 2.31
CA HIS A 43 17.39 -6.07 3.49
C HIS A 43 17.14 -7.57 3.60
N PHE A 44 18.21 -8.37 3.65
CA PHE A 44 18.14 -9.84 3.63
C PHE A 44 17.28 -10.40 2.47
N SER A 45 17.44 -9.83 1.27
CA SER A 45 16.66 -10.19 0.07
C SER A 45 15.16 -9.96 0.17
N GLU A 46 14.71 -9.24 1.21
CA GLU A 46 13.33 -8.80 1.37
C GLU A 46 13.22 -7.32 1.00
N ALA A 47 12.08 -6.93 0.44
CA ALA A 47 11.77 -5.57 0.02
C ALA A 47 10.32 -5.21 0.41
N TRP A 48 9.93 -3.97 0.14
CA TRP A 48 8.53 -3.56 0.29
C TRP A 48 7.59 -4.34 -0.63
N GLU A 49 6.59 -4.96 -0.04
CA GLU A 49 5.47 -5.62 -0.72
C GLU A 49 4.24 -4.69 -0.67
N TYR A 50 3.66 -4.41 -1.83
CA TYR A 50 2.38 -3.71 -1.93
C TYR A 50 1.24 -4.72 -1.78
N MET A 51 0.46 -4.56 -0.70
CA MET A 51 -0.53 -5.56 -0.29
C MET A 51 -1.89 -5.29 -0.89
N GLU A 52 -2.37 -4.05 -0.78
CA GLU A 52 -3.71 -3.64 -1.19
C GLU A 52 -3.93 -2.13 -1.00
N THR A 53 -5.02 -1.63 -1.57
CA THR A 53 -5.67 -0.39 -1.21
C THR A 53 -6.95 -0.71 -0.46
N ARG A 54 -7.29 0.04 0.60
CA ARG A 54 -8.57 -0.11 1.30
C ARG A 54 -9.27 1.23 1.47
N GLU A 55 -10.59 1.23 1.33
CA GLU A 55 -11.44 2.32 1.82
C GLU A 55 -11.46 2.27 3.36
N VAL A 56 -11.07 3.37 3.99
CA VAL A 56 -11.22 3.59 5.43
C VAL A 56 -12.24 4.70 5.63
N ARG A 57 -13.34 4.39 6.31
CA ARG A 57 -14.33 5.38 6.71
C ARG A 57 -13.78 6.20 7.88
N THR A 58 -13.77 7.52 7.71
CA THR A 58 -13.44 8.45 8.80
C THR A 58 -14.73 9.07 9.33
N PHE A 59 -14.69 9.66 10.53
CA PHE A 59 -15.89 10.25 11.18
C PHE A 59 -16.70 11.10 10.19
N GLY A 60 -17.97 10.72 9.97
CA GLY A 60 -18.89 11.30 8.97
C GLY A 60 -19.02 10.48 7.68
N LEU A 61 -19.43 11.13 6.58
CA LEU A 61 -19.57 10.54 5.24
C LEU A 61 -18.26 10.57 4.42
N ARG A 62 -17.15 11.01 5.02
CA ARG A 62 -15.87 11.14 4.31
C ARG A 62 -15.15 9.79 4.25
N LYS A 63 -14.98 9.32 3.01
CA LYS A 63 -14.18 8.15 2.66
C LYS A 63 -12.75 8.58 2.37
N ARG A 64 -11.78 7.79 2.83
CA ARG A 64 -10.37 7.96 2.45
C ARG A 64 -9.78 6.61 2.06
N TYR A 65 -8.98 6.59 1.01
CA TYR A 65 -8.27 5.39 0.60
C TYR A 65 -6.85 5.39 1.15
N PHE A 66 -6.37 4.21 1.52
CA PHE A 66 -5.00 4.00 1.98
C PHE A 66 -4.38 2.80 1.28
N HIS A 67 -3.14 2.94 0.86
CA HIS A 67 -2.29 1.88 0.32
C HIS A 67 -1.51 1.23 1.47
N PHE A 68 -1.59 -0.09 1.57
CA PHE A 68 -0.94 -0.87 2.62
C PHE A 68 0.31 -1.54 2.06
N PHE A 69 1.42 -1.30 2.73
CA PHE A 69 2.72 -1.89 2.42
C PHE A 69 3.21 -2.73 3.59
N ARG A 70 3.89 -3.83 3.27
CA ARG A 70 4.51 -4.73 4.24
C ARG A 70 5.99 -4.92 3.90
N HIS A 71 6.83 -4.98 4.91
CA HIS A 71 8.22 -5.40 4.78
C HIS A 71 8.50 -6.49 5.83
N ARG A 72 8.98 -7.65 5.43
CA ARG A 72 9.15 -8.79 6.35
C ARG A 72 10.27 -8.57 7.36
N MET A 73 11.36 -7.92 6.93
CA MET A 73 12.51 -7.61 7.78
C MET A 73 13.07 -6.21 7.46
N HIS A 74 12.34 -5.15 7.84
CA HIS A 74 12.70 -3.78 7.47
C HIS A 74 14.01 -3.35 8.15
N PRO A 75 14.97 -2.75 7.41
CA PRO A 75 16.29 -2.43 7.94
C PRO A 75 16.27 -1.51 9.18
N THR A 76 15.30 -0.60 9.29
CA THR A 76 15.12 0.28 10.47
C THR A 76 13.89 -0.06 11.31
N GLY A 77 12.92 -0.76 10.73
CA GLY A 77 11.60 -1.00 11.31
C GLY A 77 11.46 -2.37 11.97
N GLY A 78 12.44 -3.26 11.73
CA GLY A 78 12.45 -4.61 12.25
C GLY A 78 11.49 -5.55 11.51
N VAL A 79 11.10 -6.62 12.20
CA VAL A 79 10.33 -7.72 11.63
C VAL A 79 8.86 -7.34 11.42
N ASN A 80 8.27 -7.78 10.30
CA ASN A 80 6.87 -7.58 9.93
C ASN A 80 6.39 -6.12 9.97
N TYR A 81 7.25 -5.21 9.52
CA TYR A 81 6.96 -3.79 9.50
C TYR A 81 5.86 -3.44 8.48
N ARG A 82 4.93 -2.56 8.85
CA ARG A 82 3.79 -2.17 8.01
C ARG A 82 3.63 -0.67 7.98
N ILE A 83 3.40 -0.13 6.78
CA ILE A 83 3.11 1.28 6.57
C ILE A 83 1.78 1.38 5.83
N ARG A 84 1.01 2.42 6.16
CA ARG A 84 -0.12 2.87 5.33
C ARG A 84 0.19 4.24 4.77
N ILE A 85 0.05 4.38 3.46
CA ILE A 85 0.20 5.65 2.74
C ILE A 85 -1.19 6.11 2.30
N PRO A 86 -1.61 7.35 2.58
CA PRO A 86 -2.87 7.85 2.08
C PRO A 86 -2.84 7.95 0.55
N ALA A 87 -3.95 7.61 -0.11
CA ALA A 87 -4.10 7.86 -1.53
C ALA A 87 -4.02 9.36 -1.85
N SER A 88 -3.64 9.68 -3.09
CA SER A 88 -3.49 11.05 -3.55
C SER A 88 -4.81 11.85 -3.51
N GLN A 89 -4.69 13.17 -3.57
CA GLN A 89 -5.85 14.04 -3.66
C GLN A 89 -6.55 13.85 -5.01
N GLY A 90 -7.86 13.60 -4.98
CA GLY A 90 -8.63 13.33 -6.20
C GLY A 90 -8.55 11.89 -6.69
N PHE A 91 -7.99 10.97 -5.89
CA PHE A 91 -7.93 9.56 -6.22
C PHE A 91 -9.30 8.98 -6.63
N ASP A 92 -9.39 8.47 -7.85
CA ASP A 92 -10.56 7.80 -8.41
C ASP A 92 -10.51 6.30 -8.12
N SER A 93 -11.39 5.83 -7.24
CA SER A 93 -11.47 4.42 -6.85
C SER A 93 -11.98 3.51 -7.96
N ALA A 94 -12.60 4.03 -9.03
CA ALA A 94 -12.97 3.23 -10.20
C ALA A 94 -11.75 2.67 -10.94
N THR A 95 -10.56 3.22 -10.70
CA THR A 95 -9.30 2.75 -11.28
C THR A 95 -8.72 1.51 -10.58
N LEU A 96 -9.28 1.11 -9.43
CA LEU A 96 -8.84 -0.07 -8.68
C LEU A 96 -9.16 -1.37 -9.42
N LYS A 97 -8.20 -2.29 -9.40
CA LYS A 97 -8.38 -3.67 -9.88
C LYS A 97 -8.60 -4.60 -8.71
N VAL A 98 -9.71 -5.32 -8.72
CA VAL A 98 -9.96 -6.43 -7.79
C VAL A 98 -9.16 -7.62 -8.27
N ILE A 99 -8.31 -8.19 -7.41
CA ILE A 99 -7.65 -9.47 -7.64
C ILE A 99 -8.20 -10.46 -6.63
N PHE A 100 -8.63 -11.61 -7.12
CA PHE A 100 -9.02 -12.73 -6.28
C PHE A 100 -7.80 -13.61 -6.04
N THR A 101 -7.50 -13.88 -4.77
CA THR A 101 -6.61 -14.99 -4.41
C THR A 101 -7.45 -16.27 -4.48
N LEU A 102 -7.10 -17.14 -5.43
CA LEU A 102 -7.66 -18.49 -5.56
C LEU A 102 -7.20 -19.40 -4.41
#